data_AF-A0A538GLN3-F1
#
_entry.id   AF-A0A538GLN3-F1
#
_cell.length_a   1.000
_cell.length_b   1.000
_cell.length_c   1.000
_cell.angle_alpha   90.00
_cell.angle_beta   90.00
_cell.angle_gamma   90.00
#
_symmetry.space_group_name_H-M   'P 1'
#
loop_
_entity.id
_entity.type
_entity.pdbx_description
1 polymer ?
#
loop_
_entity_poly.entity_id
_entity_poly.type
_entity_poly.pdbx_seq_one_letter_code
_entity_poly.pdbx_strand_id
1 'polypeptide(L)'
;MGMGQWGAQGYAQQGYTYDQILAAYYPGTTLAQTTATTIRVLLASGKKTLTISAKKPIAVEDGDGIDHTLPAGATTLTPKLELAVDGGPKQALDPPLTFSPAAGTSLTLGHRYRGRILVDVASKKLRAINVLPLEQYLYGVVPAEMPSAWLPAALQAQAVAARSYALASRRAGAPFDVYGDGRSQAYLGVSAETPAGKQAVDVTGGQVLLYNGDVALTLFSSSTGGWTQAAADAFGPPGRPYLVSVRDPYDSISPYHDWGPVPVTAKTLGSALGVVGRIVDAAVKRNPSRRAKTLKVTSLSRGSQLTATLRGATVASALGLRSTWFSVGVLSLQPPSPNPAVHSGTRVTLTGVVRGVSGVVVQSSAAGGAWTQLRSVVPGAFHFSVKPKVTTQYRLATADDAVAPVRIRVQAATVK
;
A
#
# COMPACT_ATOMS: atom_id res chain seq x y z
N MET A 1 -2.88 4.36 7.89
CA MET A 1 -3.56 5.43 8.68
C MET A 1 -4.81 4.82 9.26
N GLY A 2 -5.26 5.31 10.42
CA GLY A 2 -6.35 4.70 11.18
C GLY A 2 -6.08 3.23 11.51
N MET A 3 -7.10 2.38 11.50
CA MET A 3 -7.01 1.02 12.04
C MET A 3 -5.99 0.15 11.30
N GLY A 4 -5.09 -0.50 12.04
CA GLY A 4 -4.24 -1.58 11.56
C GLY A 4 -4.98 -2.90 11.59
N GLN A 5 -5.05 -3.64 10.49
CA GLN A 5 -5.75 -4.94 10.45
C GLN A 5 -5.05 -5.97 11.34
N TRP A 6 -3.73 -6.12 11.22
CA TRP A 6 -2.95 -6.99 12.09
C TRP A 6 -2.98 -6.54 13.56
N GLY A 7 -2.92 -5.24 13.81
CA GLY A 7 -3.06 -4.71 15.16
C GLY A 7 -4.45 -4.96 15.75
N ALA A 8 -5.54 -4.83 14.98
CA ALA A 8 -6.89 -5.18 15.41
C ALA A 8 -7.02 -6.67 15.77
N GLN A 9 -6.41 -7.56 14.98
CA GLN A 9 -6.30 -8.97 15.33
C GLN A 9 -5.50 -9.19 16.62
N GLY A 10 -4.39 -8.47 16.80
CA GLY A 10 -3.59 -8.50 18.01
C GLY A 10 -4.37 -8.03 19.24
N TYR A 11 -5.12 -6.92 19.16
CA TYR A 11 -6.03 -6.48 20.22
C TYR A 11 -7.08 -7.55 20.54
N ALA A 12 -7.70 -8.16 19.52
CA ALA A 12 -8.67 -9.24 19.73
C ALA A 12 -8.04 -10.45 20.44
N GLN A 13 -6.78 -10.80 20.15
CA GLN A 13 -6.05 -11.86 20.86
C GLN A 13 -5.78 -11.52 22.34
N GLN A 14 -5.77 -10.23 22.69
CA GLN A 14 -5.69 -9.77 24.08
C GLN A 14 -7.07 -9.64 24.75
N GLY A 15 -8.14 -10.09 24.10
CA GLY A 15 -9.50 -10.09 24.66
C GLY A 15 -10.27 -8.78 24.50
N TYR A 16 -9.77 -7.84 23.69
CA TYR A 16 -10.50 -6.59 23.41
C TYR A 16 -11.74 -6.85 22.57
N THR A 17 -12.84 -6.16 22.88
CA THR A 17 -14.05 -6.14 22.06
C THR A 17 -13.90 -5.22 20.86
N TYR A 18 -14.75 -5.36 19.85
CA TYR A 18 -14.63 -4.59 18.60
C TYR A 18 -14.76 -3.07 18.82
N ASP A 19 -15.61 -2.64 19.75
CA ASP A 19 -15.80 -1.25 20.12
C ASP A 19 -14.57 -0.67 20.83
N GLN A 20 -13.91 -1.45 21.69
CA GLN A 20 -12.64 -1.07 22.31
C GLN A 20 -11.52 -0.95 21.28
N ILE A 21 -11.46 -1.87 20.31
CA ILE A 21 -10.52 -1.82 19.18
C ILE A 21 -10.73 -0.52 18.39
N LEU A 22 -11.98 -0.24 18.00
CA LEU A 22 -12.32 0.99 17.27
C LEU A 22 -11.97 2.25 18.05
N ALA A 23 -12.26 2.30 19.35
CA ALA A 23 -11.93 3.43 20.20
C ALA A 23 -10.41 3.66 20.31
N ALA A 24 -9.60 2.60 20.30
CA ALA A 24 -8.15 2.71 20.31
C ALA A 24 -7.59 3.36 19.02
N TYR A 25 -8.21 3.10 17.87
CA TYR A 25 -7.76 3.62 16.57
C TYR A 25 -8.39 4.94 16.14
N TYR A 26 -9.60 5.24 16.62
CA TYR A 26 -10.40 6.41 16.25
C TYR A 26 -10.84 7.19 17.49
N PRO A 27 -9.90 7.79 18.24
CA PRO A 27 -10.22 8.45 19.49
C PRO A 27 -11.18 9.62 19.29
N GLY A 28 -12.11 9.79 20.23
CA GLY A 28 -13.14 10.83 20.18
C GLY A 28 -14.32 10.54 19.25
N THR A 29 -14.36 9.37 18.61
CA THR A 29 -15.55 8.91 17.88
C THR A 29 -16.50 8.14 18.80
N THR A 30 -17.78 8.07 18.41
CA THR A 30 -18.82 7.32 19.13
C THR A 30 -19.54 6.36 18.17
N LEU A 31 -19.91 5.18 18.64
CA LEU A 31 -20.77 4.28 17.87
C LEU A 31 -22.20 4.83 17.78
N ALA A 32 -22.80 4.74 16.60
CA ALA A 32 -24.20 5.06 16.35
C ALA A 32 -24.78 4.16 15.27
N GLN A 33 -26.10 4.21 15.11
CA GLN A 33 -26.82 3.53 14.03
C GLN A 33 -26.99 4.45 12.82
N THR A 34 -26.74 3.92 11.62
CA THR A 34 -27.00 4.63 10.37
C THR A 34 -28.41 4.36 9.87
N THR A 35 -29.01 5.34 9.20
CA THR A 35 -30.26 5.17 8.43
C THR A 35 -29.99 4.81 6.96
N ALA A 36 -28.72 4.83 6.52
CA ALA A 36 -28.36 4.51 5.15
C ALA A 36 -28.49 3.00 4.90
N THR A 37 -29.36 2.62 3.98
CA THR A 37 -29.67 1.21 3.68
C THR A 37 -29.03 0.70 2.39
N THR A 38 -28.67 1.58 1.46
CA THR A 38 -28.21 1.24 0.11
C THR A 38 -26.86 1.87 -0.19
N ILE A 39 -26.05 1.21 -1.02
CA ILE A 39 -24.80 1.75 -1.57
C ILE A 39 -24.70 1.47 -3.08
N ARG A 40 -24.01 2.36 -3.80
CA ARG A 40 -23.74 2.28 -5.25
C ARG A 40 -22.25 2.14 -5.51
N VAL A 41 -21.80 1.00 -6.04
CA VAL A 41 -20.38 0.69 -6.26
C VAL A 41 -20.06 0.72 -7.75
N LEU A 42 -19.08 1.53 -8.16
CA LEU A 42 -18.62 1.52 -9.54
C LEU A 42 -17.85 0.23 -9.84
N LEU A 43 -18.39 -0.61 -10.73
CA LEU A 43 -17.74 -1.85 -11.17
C LEU A 43 -16.87 -1.65 -12.41
N ALA A 44 -17.33 -0.85 -13.36
CA ALA A 44 -16.61 -0.58 -14.59
C ALA A 44 -16.96 0.80 -15.15
N SER A 45 -16.01 1.45 -15.79
CA SER A 45 -16.23 2.73 -16.48
C SER A 45 -15.37 2.81 -17.75
N GLY A 46 -15.85 3.55 -18.74
CA GLY A 46 -15.13 3.79 -19.99
C GLY A 46 -15.00 2.55 -20.87
N LYS A 47 -15.92 1.60 -20.78
CA LYS A 47 -15.87 0.34 -21.54
C LYS A 47 -16.59 0.45 -22.88
N LYS A 48 -16.07 -0.22 -23.91
CA LYS A 48 -16.75 -0.37 -25.21
C LYS A 48 -17.78 -1.50 -25.21
N THR A 49 -17.55 -2.50 -24.37
CA THR A 49 -18.46 -3.64 -24.18
C THR A 49 -18.47 -4.03 -22.71
N LEU A 50 -19.59 -4.58 -22.27
CA LEU A 50 -19.75 -5.22 -20.96
C LEU A 50 -20.55 -6.50 -21.15
N THR A 51 -20.29 -7.54 -20.38
CA THR A 51 -21.06 -8.79 -20.43
C THR A 51 -21.69 -9.05 -19.08
N ILE A 52 -23.01 -9.02 -19.00
CA ILE A 52 -23.78 -9.37 -17.81
C ILE A 52 -24.32 -10.79 -18.01
N SER A 53 -24.26 -11.62 -16.97
CA SER A 53 -24.87 -12.95 -17.02
C SER A 53 -25.53 -13.40 -15.72
N ALA A 54 -26.48 -14.30 -15.84
CA ALA A 54 -27.15 -14.96 -14.71
C ALA A 54 -27.59 -16.38 -15.07
N LYS A 55 -27.79 -17.22 -14.05
CA LYS A 55 -28.29 -18.60 -14.20
C LYS A 55 -29.80 -18.69 -14.41
N LYS A 56 -30.53 -17.61 -14.14
CA LYS A 56 -31.98 -17.47 -14.30
C LYS A 56 -32.25 -16.26 -15.20
N PRO A 57 -33.46 -16.12 -15.77
CA PRO A 57 -33.87 -14.91 -16.47
C PRO A 57 -33.60 -13.66 -15.63
N ILE A 58 -33.26 -12.56 -16.31
CA ILE A 58 -32.87 -11.29 -15.71
C ILE A 58 -33.98 -10.29 -16.02
N ALA A 59 -34.54 -9.65 -14.99
CA ALA A 59 -35.43 -8.50 -15.19
C ALA A 59 -34.57 -7.27 -15.53
N VAL A 60 -35.01 -6.49 -16.51
CA VAL A 60 -34.33 -5.28 -16.97
C VAL A 60 -35.34 -4.15 -17.00
N GLU A 61 -35.18 -3.17 -16.11
CA GLU A 61 -35.94 -1.91 -16.14
C GLU A 61 -35.14 -0.90 -16.98
N ASP A 62 -35.76 -0.29 -17.98
CA ASP A 62 -35.14 0.74 -18.81
C ASP A 62 -35.29 2.16 -18.20
N GLY A 63 -34.77 3.17 -18.92
CA GLY A 63 -34.78 4.56 -18.48
C GLY A 63 -36.17 5.20 -18.41
N ASP A 64 -37.16 4.62 -19.09
CA ASP A 64 -38.56 5.03 -19.06
C ASP A 64 -39.36 4.30 -17.98
N GLY A 65 -38.72 3.36 -17.26
CA GLY A 65 -39.34 2.54 -16.22
C GLY A 65 -40.12 1.35 -16.76
N ILE A 66 -39.86 0.95 -18.01
CA ILE A 66 -40.49 -0.23 -18.62
C ILE A 66 -39.69 -1.48 -18.24
N ASP A 67 -40.41 -2.47 -17.71
CA ASP A 67 -39.84 -3.77 -17.35
C ASP A 67 -39.77 -4.71 -18.56
N HIS A 68 -38.60 -5.29 -18.74
CA HIS A 68 -38.27 -6.26 -19.76
C HIS A 68 -37.67 -7.53 -19.14
N THR A 69 -37.68 -8.62 -19.89
CA THR A 69 -37.04 -9.88 -19.50
C THR A 69 -35.95 -10.27 -20.48
N LEU A 70 -34.74 -10.48 -19.97
CA LEU A 70 -33.66 -11.18 -20.67
C LEU A 70 -33.66 -12.66 -20.31
N PRO A 71 -33.37 -13.56 -21.28
CA PRO A 71 -33.19 -14.98 -20.98
C PRO A 71 -31.99 -15.21 -20.06
N ALA A 72 -31.97 -16.36 -19.40
CA ALA A 72 -30.80 -16.81 -18.65
C ALA A 72 -29.58 -16.96 -19.58
N GLY A 73 -28.38 -16.74 -19.05
CA GLY A 73 -27.15 -16.78 -19.82
C GLY A 73 -26.43 -15.44 -19.85
N ALA A 74 -25.57 -15.25 -20.84
CA ALA A 74 -24.72 -14.07 -20.98
C ALA A 74 -25.23 -13.14 -22.08
N THR A 75 -25.30 -11.85 -21.77
CA THR A 75 -25.70 -10.79 -22.67
C THR A 75 -24.59 -9.75 -22.75
N THR A 76 -24.10 -9.49 -23.96
CA THR A 76 -23.06 -8.47 -24.20
C THR A 76 -23.70 -7.15 -24.62
N LEU A 77 -23.42 -6.12 -23.84
CA LEU A 77 -23.85 -4.74 -24.02
C LEU A 77 -22.82 -3.99 -24.87
N THR A 78 -23.33 -3.08 -25.69
CA THR A 78 -22.55 -2.04 -26.38
C THR A 78 -23.17 -0.67 -26.04
N PRO A 79 -22.52 0.47 -26.35
CA PRO A 79 -23.07 1.80 -26.07
C PRO A 79 -24.38 2.11 -26.81
N LYS A 80 -24.81 1.25 -27.74
CA LYS A 80 -26.13 1.35 -28.39
C LYS A 80 -27.28 0.79 -27.54
N LEU A 81 -26.97 -0.03 -26.52
CA LEU A 81 -27.95 -0.69 -25.66
C LEU A 81 -29.03 -1.49 -26.41
N GLU A 82 -28.66 -2.06 -27.56
CA GLU A 82 -29.52 -2.96 -28.34
C GLU A 82 -29.56 -4.37 -27.74
N LEU A 83 -30.71 -4.76 -27.18
CA LEU A 83 -30.93 -6.03 -26.48
C LEU A 83 -32.13 -6.78 -27.06
N ALA A 84 -32.03 -8.11 -27.11
CA ALA A 84 -33.16 -8.99 -27.43
C ALA A 84 -33.87 -9.34 -26.12
N VAL A 85 -34.96 -8.62 -25.83
CA VAL A 85 -35.77 -8.77 -24.62
C VAL A 85 -37.13 -9.37 -24.97
N ASP A 86 -37.80 -9.97 -23.97
CA ASP A 86 -39.17 -10.48 -24.06
C ASP A 86 -39.40 -11.51 -25.18
N GLY A 87 -38.34 -12.22 -25.56
CA GLY A 87 -38.35 -13.18 -26.67
C GLY A 87 -38.37 -12.55 -28.08
N GLY A 88 -38.30 -11.22 -28.17
CA GLY A 88 -38.32 -10.46 -29.41
C GLY A 88 -36.93 -10.26 -30.05
N PRO A 89 -36.88 -9.59 -31.22
CA PRO A 89 -35.63 -9.19 -31.87
C PRO A 89 -34.88 -8.14 -31.03
N LYS A 90 -33.62 -7.85 -31.39
CA LYS A 90 -32.87 -6.77 -30.73
C LYS A 90 -33.52 -5.42 -30.97
N GLN A 91 -33.73 -4.68 -29.89
CA GLN A 91 -34.17 -3.28 -29.90
C GLN A 91 -33.30 -2.44 -28.98
N ALA A 92 -33.11 -1.17 -29.34
CA ALA A 92 -32.46 -0.21 -28.44
C ALA A 92 -33.40 0.09 -27.28
N LEU A 93 -32.87 0.06 -26.05
CA LEU A 93 -33.59 0.43 -24.84
C LEU A 93 -33.05 1.75 -24.30
N ASP A 94 -33.92 2.54 -23.67
CA ASP A 94 -33.54 3.84 -23.13
C ASP A 94 -32.66 3.70 -21.88
N PRO A 95 -31.51 4.40 -21.78
CA PRO A 95 -30.65 4.34 -20.60
C PRO A 95 -31.20 5.18 -19.42
N PRO A 96 -30.85 4.84 -18.17
CA PRO A 96 -30.01 3.69 -17.78
C PRO A 96 -30.79 2.38 -17.77
N LEU A 97 -30.10 1.25 -18.00
CA LEU A 97 -30.68 -0.08 -17.85
C LEU A 97 -30.35 -0.65 -16.47
N THR A 98 -31.36 -1.04 -15.71
CA THR A 98 -31.21 -1.67 -14.40
C THR A 98 -31.49 -3.17 -14.47
N PHE A 99 -30.41 -3.96 -14.42
CA PHE A 99 -30.47 -5.42 -14.42
C PHE A 99 -30.71 -5.93 -13.00
N SER A 100 -31.75 -6.72 -12.81
CA SER A 100 -32.15 -7.33 -11.54
C SER A 100 -32.12 -8.86 -11.64
N PRO A 101 -31.36 -9.56 -10.77
CA PRO A 101 -31.37 -11.02 -10.75
C PRO A 101 -32.69 -11.51 -10.15
N ALA A 102 -33.09 -12.74 -10.50
CA ALA A 102 -34.17 -13.43 -9.79
C ALA A 102 -33.88 -13.51 -8.27
N ALA A 103 -34.94 -13.48 -7.45
CA ALA A 103 -34.82 -13.51 -5.99
C ALA A 103 -33.89 -14.63 -5.50
N GLY A 104 -33.01 -14.29 -4.55
CA GLY A 104 -32.01 -15.22 -3.99
C GLY A 104 -30.85 -15.57 -4.93
N THR A 105 -30.74 -14.94 -6.11
CA THR A 105 -29.63 -15.18 -7.06
C THR A 105 -28.72 -13.96 -7.22
N SER A 106 -27.76 -14.03 -8.15
CA SER A 106 -26.70 -13.04 -8.35
C SER A 106 -26.48 -12.78 -9.84
N LEU A 107 -26.11 -11.54 -10.19
CA LEU A 107 -25.62 -11.20 -11.53
C LEU A 107 -24.10 -11.39 -11.60
N THR A 108 -23.57 -11.63 -12.80
CA THR A 108 -22.13 -11.76 -13.02
C THR A 108 -21.65 -10.67 -13.98
N LEU A 109 -20.60 -9.93 -13.58
CA LEU A 109 -19.85 -8.98 -14.39
C LEU A 109 -18.36 -9.07 -13.99
N GLY A 110 -17.65 -10.06 -14.54
CA GLY A 110 -16.32 -10.46 -14.05
C GLY A 110 -16.37 -11.25 -12.73
N HIS A 111 -16.99 -10.66 -11.70
CA HIS A 111 -17.35 -11.34 -10.43
C HIS A 111 -18.86 -11.50 -10.32
N ARG A 112 -19.31 -12.32 -9.35
CA ARG A 112 -20.72 -12.46 -8.98
C ARG A 112 -21.11 -11.38 -7.97
N TYR A 113 -22.23 -10.69 -8.19
CA TYR A 113 -22.70 -9.60 -7.35
C TYR A 113 -24.15 -9.81 -6.91
N ARG A 114 -24.44 -9.38 -5.69
CA ARG A 114 -25.81 -9.23 -5.16
C ARG A 114 -26.43 -7.93 -5.66
N GLY A 115 -27.73 -7.79 -5.43
CA GLY A 115 -28.47 -6.59 -5.81
C GLY A 115 -28.56 -6.44 -7.33
N ARG A 116 -28.68 -5.19 -7.77
CA ARG A 116 -28.90 -4.83 -9.17
C ARG A 116 -27.61 -4.28 -9.79
N ILE A 117 -27.51 -4.35 -11.11
CA ILE A 117 -26.44 -3.67 -11.86
C ILE A 117 -27.13 -2.63 -12.75
N LEU A 118 -26.85 -1.36 -12.51
CA LEU A 118 -27.25 -0.27 -13.38
C LEU A 118 -26.16 -0.06 -14.43
N VAL A 119 -26.55 0.03 -15.70
CA VAL A 119 -25.65 0.35 -16.82
C VAL A 119 -26.13 1.60 -17.52
N ASP A 120 -25.23 2.57 -17.67
CA ASP A 120 -25.47 3.78 -18.44
C ASP A 120 -24.38 4.02 -19.48
N VAL A 121 -24.62 5.02 -20.33
CA VAL A 121 -23.68 5.44 -21.38
C VAL A 121 -23.20 6.85 -21.08
N ALA A 122 -21.89 6.99 -20.86
CA ALA A 122 -21.22 8.27 -20.68
C ALA A 122 -20.14 8.43 -21.76
N SER A 123 -20.21 9.51 -22.54
CA SER A 123 -19.24 9.80 -23.63
C SER A 123 -19.06 8.62 -24.61
N LYS A 124 -20.16 8.02 -25.06
CA LYS A 124 -20.21 6.86 -25.97
C LYS A 124 -19.50 5.60 -25.41
N LYS A 125 -19.37 5.50 -24.09
CA LYS A 125 -18.78 4.35 -23.39
C LYS A 125 -19.71 3.91 -22.26
N LEU A 126 -19.72 2.60 -22.01
CA LEU A 126 -20.50 2.00 -20.94
C LEU A 126 -19.84 2.22 -19.58
N ARG A 127 -20.70 2.40 -18.58
CA ARG A 127 -20.37 2.34 -17.16
C ARG A 127 -21.37 1.43 -16.46
N ALA A 128 -20.88 0.63 -15.51
CA ALA A 128 -21.67 -0.28 -14.70
C ALA A 128 -21.49 0.00 -13.22
N ILE A 129 -22.62 0.04 -12.51
CA ILE A 129 -22.73 0.41 -11.11
C ILE A 129 -23.56 -0.66 -10.40
N ASN A 130 -22.99 -1.30 -9.38
CA ASN A 130 -23.73 -2.23 -8.53
C ASN A 130 -24.52 -1.47 -7.47
N VAL A 131 -25.83 -1.67 -7.42
CA VAL A 131 -26.74 -1.06 -6.45
C VAL A 131 -27.29 -2.16 -5.54
N LEU A 132 -26.96 -2.10 -4.25
CA LEU A 132 -27.28 -3.17 -3.29
C LEU A 132 -27.42 -2.64 -1.85
N PRO A 133 -28.06 -3.43 -0.97
CA PRO A 133 -28.09 -3.12 0.45
C PRO A 133 -26.69 -2.98 1.04
N LEU A 134 -26.49 -2.00 1.93
CA LEU A 134 -25.19 -1.67 2.52
C LEU A 134 -24.53 -2.88 3.21
N GLU A 135 -25.30 -3.67 3.95
CA GLU A 135 -24.78 -4.86 4.63
C GLU A 135 -24.32 -5.94 3.63
N GLN A 136 -25.05 -6.11 2.53
CA GLN A 136 -24.68 -7.09 1.50
C GLN A 136 -23.41 -6.69 0.74
N TYR A 137 -23.15 -5.39 0.62
CA TYR A 137 -21.86 -4.90 0.15
C TYR A 137 -20.72 -5.33 1.09
N LEU A 138 -20.92 -5.17 2.40
CA LEU A 138 -19.90 -5.51 3.39
C LEU A 138 -19.58 -7.00 3.47
N TYR A 139 -20.52 -7.88 3.10
CA TYR A 139 -20.22 -9.32 2.97
C TYR A 139 -19.10 -9.61 1.95
N GLY A 140 -18.96 -8.77 0.93
CA GLY A 140 -17.89 -8.87 -0.06
C GLY A 140 -16.63 -8.07 0.28
N VAL A 141 -16.73 -7.09 1.19
CA VAL A 141 -15.59 -6.24 1.60
C VAL A 141 -14.83 -6.84 2.78
N VAL A 142 -15.51 -7.22 3.87
CA VAL A 142 -14.83 -7.64 5.10
C VAL A 142 -13.88 -8.82 4.86
N PRO A 143 -14.27 -9.89 4.14
CA PRO A 143 -13.36 -11.00 3.85
C PRO A 143 -12.30 -10.69 2.78
N ALA A 144 -12.55 -9.69 1.92
CA ALA A 144 -11.57 -9.25 0.94
C ALA A 144 -10.45 -8.42 1.59
N GLU A 145 -10.75 -7.78 2.71
CA GLU A 145 -9.81 -6.96 3.49
C GLU A 145 -9.12 -7.76 4.61
N MET A 146 -9.83 -8.69 5.27
CA MET A 146 -9.30 -9.44 6.42
C MET A 146 -9.51 -10.96 6.30
N PRO A 147 -8.50 -11.78 6.67
CA PRO A 147 -8.63 -13.22 6.69
C PRO A 147 -9.79 -13.68 7.57
N SER A 148 -10.67 -14.54 7.04
CA SER A 148 -11.87 -14.98 7.76
C SER A 148 -11.59 -15.91 8.95
N ALA A 149 -10.36 -16.38 9.11
CA ALA A 149 -9.91 -17.16 10.27
C ALA A 149 -9.54 -16.28 11.48
N TRP A 150 -9.53 -14.95 11.33
CA TRP A 150 -9.25 -14.03 12.41
C TRP A 150 -10.41 -13.93 13.40
N LEU A 151 -10.12 -13.41 14.59
CA LEU A 151 -11.06 -13.43 15.70
C LEU A 151 -12.29 -12.54 15.41
N PRO A 152 -13.49 -12.92 15.91
CA PRO A 152 -14.73 -12.19 15.65
C PRO A 152 -14.63 -10.69 15.95
N ALA A 153 -14.02 -10.30 17.07
CA ALA A 153 -13.88 -8.89 17.45
C ALA A 153 -13.09 -8.07 16.41
N ALA A 154 -12.06 -8.64 15.78
CA ALA A 154 -11.30 -7.98 14.73
C ALA A 154 -12.15 -7.82 13.45
N LEU A 155 -12.86 -8.88 13.04
CA LEU A 155 -13.75 -8.85 11.88
C LEU A 155 -14.92 -7.87 12.08
N GLN A 156 -15.47 -7.78 13.29
CA GLN A 156 -16.53 -6.84 13.67
C GLN A 156 -16.02 -5.39 13.63
N ALA A 157 -14.82 -5.13 14.15
CA ALA A 157 -14.20 -3.81 14.06
C ALA A 157 -13.99 -3.39 12.59
N GLN A 158 -13.56 -4.34 11.74
CA GLN A 158 -13.45 -4.11 10.30
C GLN A 158 -14.80 -3.86 9.63
N ALA A 159 -15.87 -4.55 10.02
CA ALA A 159 -17.20 -4.31 9.47
C ALA A 159 -17.67 -2.87 9.76
N VAL A 160 -17.55 -2.40 11.00
CA VAL A 160 -17.93 -1.04 11.39
C VAL A 160 -17.03 0.01 10.73
N ALA A 161 -15.71 -0.21 10.70
CA ALA A 161 -14.78 0.70 10.04
C ALA A 161 -15.01 0.73 8.52
N ALA A 162 -15.31 -0.40 7.88
CA ALA A 162 -15.59 -0.44 6.45
C ALA A 162 -16.91 0.27 6.11
N ARG A 163 -17.96 0.05 6.92
CA ARG A 163 -19.27 0.71 6.79
C ARG A 163 -19.14 2.23 6.92
N SER A 164 -18.47 2.68 7.97
CA SER A 164 -18.26 4.11 8.25
C SER A 164 -17.47 4.78 7.12
N TYR A 165 -16.40 4.14 6.64
CA TYR A 165 -15.63 4.64 5.50
C TYR A 165 -16.51 4.77 4.26
N ALA A 166 -17.25 3.73 3.90
CA ALA A 166 -18.06 3.70 2.69
C ALA A 166 -19.12 4.82 2.66
N LEU A 167 -19.68 5.16 3.82
CA LEU A 167 -20.62 6.27 3.97
C LEU A 167 -19.93 7.64 4.01
N ALA A 168 -18.81 7.78 4.72
CA ALA A 168 -18.06 9.04 4.82
C ALA A 168 -17.32 9.41 3.53
N SER A 169 -16.99 8.44 2.67
CA SER A 169 -16.26 8.63 1.41
C SER A 169 -17.18 8.72 0.19
N ARG A 170 -18.51 8.80 0.40
CA ARG A 170 -19.48 8.88 -0.70
C ARG A 170 -19.18 10.06 -1.61
N ARG A 171 -19.17 9.80 -2.92
CA ARG A 171 -19.00 10.85 -3.91
C ARG A 171 -20.32 11.59 -4.15
N ALA A 172 -20.52 12.68 -3.42
CA ALA A 172 -21.65 13.58 -3.65
C ALA A 172 -21.69 14.06 -5.10
N GLY A 173 -22.88 14.02 -5.73
CA GLY A 173 -23.08 14.42 -7.13
C GLY A 173 -22.59 13.44 -8.19
N ALA A 174 -21.96 12.32 -7.79
CA ALA A 174 -21.58 11.25 -8.72
C ALA A 174 -22.69 10.18 -8.85
N PRO A 175 -22.74 9.44 -9.97
CA PRO A 175 -23.73 8.38 -10.17
C PRO A 175 -23.47 7.14 -9.30
N PHE A 176 -22.32 7.08 -8.63
CA PHE A 176 -21.91 6.02 -7.72
C PHE A 176 -21.32 6.62 -6.44
N ASP A 177 -21.29 5.82 -5.38
CA ASP A 177 -20.84 6.23 -4.05
C ASP A 177 -19.36 5.93 -3.84
N VAL A 178 -18.91 4.71 -4.19
CA VAL A 178 -17.55 4.19 -3.94
C VAL A 178 -17.00 3.40 -5.14
N TYR A 179 -15.68 3.24 -5.21
CA TYR A 179 -15.02 2.34 -6.15
C TYR A 179 -15.02 0.90 -5.63
N GLY A 180 -15.05 -0.10 -6.51
CA GLY A 180 -14.90 -1.51 -6.12
C GLY A 180 -13.45 -2.00 -5.95
N ASP A 181 -12.47 -1.10 -6.04
CA ASP A 181 -11.03 -1.40 -5.97
C ASP A 181 -10.33 -0.53 -4.91
N GLY A 182 -9.00 -0.65 -4.81
CA GLY A 182 -8.17 0.01 -3.80
C GLY A 182 -8.18 1.55 -3.81
N ARG A 183 -8.91 2.20 -4.73
CA ARG A 183 -9.25 3.64 -4.60
C ARG A 183 -10.27 3.90 -3.48
N SER A 184 -11.05 2.89 -3.13
CA SER A 184 -11.94 2.86 -1.98
C SER A 184 -11.62 1.65 -1.11
N GLN A 185 -12.27 0.52 -1.34
CA GLN A 185 -12.11 -0.73 -0.61
C GLN A 185 -12.16 -1.90 -1.59
N ALA A 186 -11.51 -3.02 -1.27
CA ALA A 186 -11.62 -4.21 -2.07
C ALA A 186 -13.05 -4.76 -2.00
N TYR A 187 -13.77 -4.77 -3.13
CA TYR A 187 -15.11 -5.35 -3.23
C TYR A 187 -15.14 -6.46 -4.29
N LEU A 188 -15.13 -7.71 -3.82
CA LEU A 188 -15.03 -8.90 -4.67
C LEU A 188 -16.36 -9.66 -4.81
N GLY A 189 -17.47 -9.02 -4.40
CA GLY A 189 -18.82 -9.55 -4.50
C GLY A 189 -19.03 -10.89 -3.77
N VAL A 190 -19.95 -11.70 -4.29
CA VAL A 190 -20.39 -12.97 -3.69
C VAL A 190 -19.25 -13.98 -3.55
N SER A 191 -18.25 -13.93 -4.43
CA SER A 191 -17.11 -14.86 -4.42
C SER A 191 -16.22 -14.72 -3.19
N ALA A 192 -16.19 -13.57 -2.52
CA ALA A 192 -15.39 -13.38 -1.31
C ALA A 192 -16.16 -13.66 -0.02
N GLU A 193 -17.49 -13.85 -0.08
CA GLU A 193 -18.31 -14.00 1.13
C GLU A 193 -17.90 -15.24 1.94
N THR A 194 -17.72 -15.06 3.25
CA THR A 194 -17.47 -16.16 4.19
C THR A 194 -18.47 -16.13 5.34
N PRO A 195 -18.76 -17.28 6.00
CA PRO A 195 -19.66 -17.32 7.15
C PRO A 195 -19.21 -16.38 8.29
N ALA A 196 -17.92 -16.38 8.63
CA ALA A 196 -17.37 -15.53 9.69
C ALA A 196 -17.48 -14.02 9.35
N GLY A 197 -17.18 -13.65 8.10
CA GLY A 197 -17.33 -12.26 7.65
C GLY A 197 -18.77 -11.79 7.66
N LYS A 198 -19.71 -12.61 7.18
CA LYS A 198 -21.15 -12.33 7.27
C LYS A 198 -21.62 -12.15 8.70
N GLN A 199 -21.27 -13.08 9.58
CA GLN A 199 -21.64 -13.00 10.98
C GLN A 199 -21.12 -11.71 11.64
N ALA A 200 -19.88 -11.31 11.34
CA ALA A 200 -19.33 -10.05 11.85
C ALA A 200 -20.10 -8.82 11.34
N VAL A 201 -20.49 -8.82 10.07
CA VAL A 201 -21.32 -7.76 9.47
C VAL A 201 -22.71 -7.73 10.12
N ASP A 202 -23.36 -8.88 10.25
CA ASP A 202 -24.73 -9.01 10.79
C ASP A 202 -24.79 -8.58 12.26
N VAL A 203 -23.83 -9.02 13.09
CA VAL A 203 -23.75 -8.64 14.51
C VAL A 203 -23.54 -7.14 14.70
N THR A 204 -22.87 -6.48 13.74
CA THR A 204 -22.60 -5.04 13.77
C THR A 204 -23.50 -4.26 12.82
N GLY A 205 -24.65 -4.83 12.43
CA GLY A 205 -25.55 -4.27 11.44
C GLY A 205 -25.91 -2.81 11.74
N GLY A 206 -25.76 -1.94 10.74
CA GLY A 206 -26.06 -0.52 10.87
C GLY A 206 -25.10 0.30 11.75
N GLN A 207 -24.15 -0.32 12.46
CA GLN A 207 -23.23 0.43 13.34
C GLN A 207 -22.16 1.17 12.54
N VAL A 208 -21.99 2.45 12.86
CA VAL A 208 -20.99 3.35 12.29
C VAL A 208 -20.31 4.17 13.39
N LEU A 209 -19.14 4.72 13.11
CA LEU A 209 -18.49 5.71 13.97
C LEU A 209 -18.92 7.11 13.54
N LEU A 210 -19.33 7.93 14.51
CA LEU A 210 -19.60 9.34 14.34
C LEU A 210 -18.52 10.20 14.99
N TYR A 211 -18.28 11.37 14.42
CA TYR A 211 -17.53 12.44 15.05
C TYR A 211 -18.30 13.75 14.85
N ASN A 212 -18.65 14.43 15.95
CA ASN A 212 -19.49 15.64 15.92
C ASN A 212 -20.81 15.47 15.14
N GLY A 213 -21.44 14.29 15.24
CA GLY A 213 -22.71 13.97 14.58
C GLY A 213 -22.60 13.46 13.15
N ASP A 214 -21.45 13.66 12.49
CA ASP A 214 -21.21 13.17 11.12
C ASP A 214 -20.54 11.80 11.11
N VAL A 215 -20.80 10.98 10.10
CA VAL A 215 -20.09 9.70 9.92
C VAL A 215 -18.60 9.96 9.74
N ALA A 216 -17.80 9.37 10.61
CA ALA A 216 -16.36 9.54 10.65
C ALA A 216 -15.69 8.81 9.47
N LEU A 217 -14.69 9.46 8.85
CA LEU A 217 -13.85 8.79 7.85
C LEU A 217 -12.88 7.82 8.54
N THR A 218 -13.12 6.53 8.41
CA THR A 218 -12.36 5.46 9.09
C THR A 218 -11.40 4.77 8.13
N LEU A 219 -10.28 5.44 7.82
CA LEU A 219 -9.20 4.82 7.04
C LEU A 219 -8.60 3.64 7.79
N PHE A 220 -8.22 2.58 7.07
CA PHE A 220 -7.51 1.44 7.63
C PHE A 220 -6.36 0.99 6.72
N SER A 221 -5.49 0.14 7.24
CA SER A 221 -4.31 -0.40 6.54
C SER A 221 -3.92 -1.77 7.09
N SER A 222 -3.16 -2.56 6.32
CA SER A 222 -2.77 -3.92 6.74
C SER A 222 -1.98 -3.93 8.06
N SER A 223 -0.86 -3.22 8.11
CA SER A 223 0.00 -3.11 9.30
C SER A 223 0.40 -1.66 9.54
N THR A 224 0.54 -1.29 10.81
CA THR A 224 0.90 0.07 11.22
C THR A 224 2.38 0.25 11.44
N GLY A 225 3.17 -0.81 11.64
CA GLY A 225 4.57 -0.73 12.10
C GLY A 225 4.68 -0.25 13.55
N GLY A 226 3.61 -0.40 14.34
CA GLY A 226 3.56 -0.07 15.77
C GLY A 226 2.95 1.30 16.12
N TRP A 227 2.73 2.18 15.14
CA TRP A 227 2.00 3.45 15.30
C TRP A 227 1.24 3.83 14.03
N THR A 228 0.03 4.33 14.19
CA THR A 228 -0.73 4.89 13.07
C THR A 228 -0.13 6.22 12.61
N GLN A 229 -0.54 6.66 11.42
CA GLN A 229 -0.21 7.98 10.90
C GLN A 229 -1.42 8.91 11.00
N ALA A 230 -1.18 10.15 11.42
CA ALA A 230 -2.19 11.20 11.42
C ALA A 230 -2.55 11.65 10.00
N ALA A 231 -3.81 11.99 9.77
CA ALA A 231 -4.28 12.50 8.47
C ALA A 231 -3.55 13.79 8.05
N ALA A 232 -3.30 14.71 8.99
CA ALA A 232 -2.57 15.96 8.73
C ALA A 232 -1.14 15.70 8.23
N ASP A 233 -0.51 14.63 8.70
CA ASP A 233 0.84 14.24 8.32
C ASP A 233 0.90 13.56 6.94
N ALA A 234 -0.23 13.00 6.47
CA ALA A 234 -0.33 12.34 5.16
C ALA A 234 -0.83 13.28 4.06
N PHE A 235 -1.88 14.05 4.36
CA PHE A 235 -2.64 14.84 3.39
C PHE A 235 -2.46 16.35 3.56
N GLY A 236 -1.78 16.78 4.63
CA GLY A 236 -1.68 18.19 5.00
C GLY A 236 -2.85 18.65 5.88
N PRO A 237 -2.76 19.86 6.46
CA PRO A 237 -3.83 20.44 7.26
C PRO A 237 -5.02 20.93 6.41
N PRO A 238 -6.23 21.06 6.99
CA PRO A 238 -6.57 20.63 8.35
C PRO A 238 -6.61 19.09 8.46
N GLY A 239 -6.19 18.57 9.62
CA GLY A 239 -6.30 17.15 9.91
C GLY A 239 -7.74 16.73 10.24
N ARG A 240 -7.88 15.51 10.77
CA ARG A 240 -9.12 15.04 11.40
C ARG A 240 -8.78 14.68 12.85
N PRO A 241 -9.46 15.25 13.86
CA PRO A 241 -9.10 15.05 15.27
C PRO A 241 -9.10 13.58 15.73
N TYR A 242 -9.89 12.73 15.06
CA TYR A 242 -9.98 11.29 15.29
C TYR A 242 -9.09 10.43 14.37
N LEU A 243 -8.45 11.01 13.34
CA LEU A 243 -7.42 10.31 12.55
C LEU A 243 -6.05 10.88 12.88
N VAL A 244 -5.62 10.61 14.11
CA VAL A 244 -4.34 11.02 14.67
C VAL A 244 -3.37 9.84 14.78
N SER A 245 -2.10 10.13 15.08
CA SER A 245 -1.11 9.08 15.34
C SER A 245 -1.34 8.52 16.74
N VAL A 246 -1.67 7.24 16.81
CA VAL A 246 -1.84 6.48 18.05
C VAL A 246 -0.87 5.29 18.05
N ARG A 247 -0.52 4.84 19.25
CA ARG A 247 0.31 3.64 19.43
C ARG A 247 -0.53 2.40 19.10
N ASP A 248 0.08 1.46 18.41
CA ASP A 248 -0.50 0.17 18.06
C ASP A 248 0.43 -0.95 18.55
N PRO A 249 0.37 -1.29 19.84
CA PRO A 249 1.33 -2.19 20.45
C PRO A 249 1.20 -3.64 19.96
N TYR A 250 0.06 -4.01 19.39
CA TYR A 250 -0.23 -5.40 19.03
C TYR A 250 -0.08 -5.69 17.52
N ASP A 251 0.29 -4.69 16.72
CA ASP A 251 0.68 -4.88 15.32
C ASP A 251 1.97 -5.70 15.16
N SER A 252 2.73 -5.93 16.23
CA SER A 252 3.96 -6.74 16.25
C SER A 252 3.74 -8.19 15.84
N ILE A 253 2.50 -8.69 15.84
CA ILE A 253 2.17 -10.02 15.31
C ILE A 253 2.22 -10.08 13.78
N SER A 254 2.24 -8.93 13.11
CA SER A 254 2.25 -8.88 11.65
C SER A 254 3.59 -9.39 11.11
N PRO A 255 3.58 -10.31 10.13
CA PRO A 255 4.81 -10.67 9.40
C PRO A 255 5.36 -9.51 8.55
N TYR A 256 4.64 -8.39 8.48
CA TYR A 256 5.02 -7.19 7.76
C TYR A 256 5.32 -6.00 8.69
N HIS A 257 5.31 -6.22 10.02
CA HIS A 257 5.60 -5.19 11.03
C HIS A 257 6.98 -4.58 10.77
N ASP A 258 7.97 -5.46 10.71
CA ASP A 258 9.32 -5.14 10.27
C ASP A 258 9.54 -5.64 8.84
N TRP A 259 10.24 -4.84 8.05
CA TRP A 259 10.61 -5.20 6.69
C TRP A 259 11.95 -4.59 6.31
N GLY A 260 12.64 -5.28 5.41
CA GLY A 260 14.02 -4.97 5.06
C GLY A 260 15.02 -5.70 5.97
N PRO A 261 16.30 -5.30 5.95
CA PRO A 261 16.86 -4.18 5.17
C PRO A 261 16.65 -4.35 3.65
N VAL A 262 16.43 -3.25 2.93
CA VAL A 262 16.38 -3.23 1.47
C VAL A 262 17.68 -2.58 0.98
N PRO A 263 18.67 -3.36 0.55
CA PRO A 263 19.94 -2.79 0.12
C PRO A 263 19.78 -2.07 -1.22
N VAL A 264 20.25 -0.82 -1.27
CA VAL A 264 20.18 0.03 -2.46
C VAL A 264 21.53 0.68 -2.69
N THR A 265 22.10 0.51 -3.88
CA THR A 265 23.35 1.18 -4.23
C THR A 265 23.12 2.68 -4.46
N ALA A 266 24.16 3.50 -4.26
CA ALA A 266 24.12 4.93 -4.59
C ALA A 266 23.70 5.20 -6.05
N LYS A 267 24.08 4.31 -6.99
CA LYS A 267 23.68 4.40 -8.40
C LYS A 267 22.18 4.15 -8.57
N THR A 268 21.66 3.05 -8.02
CA THR A 268 20.24 2.71 -8.07
C THR A 268 19.39 3.82 -7.44
N LEU A 269 19.81 4.33 -6.29
CA LEU A 269 19.15 5.45 -5.61
C LEU A 269 19.13 6.71 -6.49
N GLY A 270 20.28 7.06 -7.10
CA GLY A 270 20.38 8.21 -7.98
C GLY A 270 19.50 8.11 -9.21
N SER A 271 19.50 6.97 -9.88
CA SER A 271 18.65 6.71 -11.05
C SER A 271 17.16 6.72 -10.70
N ALA A 272 16.76 6.07 -9.60
CA ALA A 272 15.35 6.00 -9.19
C ALA A 272 14.79 7.38 -8.78
N LEU A 273 15.64 8.26 -8.23
CA LEU A 273 15.22 9.56 -7.69
C LEU A 273 15.57 10.75 -8.60
N GLY A 274 16.22 10.53 -9.73
CA GLY A 274 16.69 11.61 -10.62
C GLY A 274 17.76 12.50 -9.98
N VAL A 275 18.56 11.97 -9.06
CA VAL A 275 19.63 12.75 -8.41
C VAL A 275 20.88 12.75 -9.27
N VAL A 276 21.39 13.94 -9.59
CA VAL A 276 22.60 14.14 -10.39
C VAL A 276 23.85 13.98 -9.52
N GLY A 277 24.89 13.39 -10.11
CA GLY A 277 26.20 13.22 -9.48
C GLY A 277 26.30 11.96 -8.63
N ARG A 278 27.49 11.74 -8.05
CA ARG A 278 27.76 10.61 -7.18
C ARG A 278 27.16 10.87 -5.80
N ILE A 279 26.14 10.11 -5.41
CA ILE A 279 25.57 10.18 -4.06
C ILE A 279 26.63 9.75 -3.04
N VAL A 280 26.79 10.55 -1.99
CA VAL A 280 27.73 10.31 -0.89
C VAL A 280 27.04 10.20 0.46
N ASP A 281 25.83 10.76 0.61
CA ASP A 281 25.05 10.64 1.84
C ASP A 281 23.54 10.76 1.57
N ALA A 282 22.73 10.21 2.47
CA ALA A 282 21.27 10.30 2.43
C ALA A 282 20.67 10.25 3.84
N ALA A 283 19.90 11.26 4.24
CA ALA A 283 19.35 11.40 5.59
C ALA A 283 17.83 11.59 5.57
N VAL A 284 17.12 10.83 6.40
CA VAL A 284 15.65 10.92 6.54
C VAL A 284 15.29 11.93 7.61
N LYS A 285 14.37 12.84 7.29
CA LYS A 285 13.64 13.67 8.27
C LYS A 285 12.26 13.07 8.49
N ARG A 286 11.89 12.83 9.75
CA ARG A 286 10.59 12.25 10.11
C ARG A 286 9.51 13.32 10.34
N ASN A 287 8.25 12.96 10.12
CA ASN A 287 7.09 13.73 10.59
C ASN A 287 6.73 13.31 12.04
N PRO A 288 5.80 14.02 12.72
CA PRO A 288 5.34 13.64 14.06
C PRO A 288 4.83 12.19 14.16
N SER A 289 4.18 11.68 13.12
CA SER A 289 3.78 10.26 12.99
C SER A 289 4.94 9.28 12.71
N ARG A 290 6.19 9.70 12.92
CA ARG A 290 7.42 8.88 12.78
C ARG A 290 7.72 8.38 11.36
N ARG A 291 6.93 8.77 10.35
CA ARG A 291 7.16 8.42 8.94
C ARG A 291 8.22 9.34 8.32
N ALA A 292 8.92 8.85 7.31
CA ALA A 292 9.81 9.65 6.49
C ALA A 292 9.01 10.77 5.80
N LYS A 293 9.21 12.01 6.25
CA LYS A 293 8.64 13.21 5.62
C LYS A 293 9.43 13.53 4.35
N THR A 294 10.75 13.57 4.49
CA THR A 294 11.67 13.83 3.38
C THR A 294 12.94 13.00 3.48
N LEU A 295 13.56 12.73 2.34
CA LEU A 295 14.93 12.26 2.22
C LEU A 295 15.79 13.40 1.66
N LYS A 296 16.80 13.83 2.41
CA LYS A 296 17.85 14.74 1.93
C LYS A 296 18.99 13.88 1.39
N VAL A 297 19.34 14.06 0.12
CA VAL A 297 20.43 13.36 -0.56
C VAL A 297 21.54 14.36 -0.87
N THR A 298 22.77 14.00 -0.53
CA THR A 298 23.97 14.79 -0.86
C THR A 298 24.76 14.05 -1.93
N SER A 299 25.11 14.76 -3.00
CA SER A 299 25.88 14.22 -4.11
C SER A 299 27.04 15.13 -4.51
N LEU A 300 28.02 14.57 -5.22
CA LEU A 300 29.16 15.29 -5.77
C LEU A 300 29.07 15.28 -7.30
N SER A 301 29.22 16.44 -7.92
CA SER A 301 29.24 16.61 -9.38
C SER A 301 30.27 17.68 -9.77
N ARG A 302 31.24 17.31 -10.63
CA ARG A 302 32.32 18.20 -11.11
C ARG A 302 33.03 18.98 -9.99
N GLY A 303 33.29 18.33 -8.86
CA GLY A 303 33.96 18.93 -7.69
C GLY A 303 33.04 19.73 -6.76
N SER A 304 31.79 19.98 -7.15
CA SER A 304 30.80 20.68 -6.33
C SER A 304 29.89 19.71 -5.58
N GLN A 305 29.53 20.08 -4.35
CA GLN A 305 28.51 19.38 -3.58
C GLN A 305 27.11 19.90 -3.93
N LEU A 306 26.20 18.98 -4.21
CA LEU A 306 24.78 19.24 -4.48
C LEU A 306 23.92 18.64 -3.37
N THR A 307 22.71 19.17 -3.21
CA THR A 307 21.69 18.62 -2.30
C THR A 307 20.35 18.54 -3.01
N ALA A 308 19.69 17.39 -2.90
CA ALA A 308 18.30 17.20 -3.31
C ALA A 308 17.46 16.81 -2.09
N THR A 309 16.24 17.34 -1.98
CA THR A 309 15.28 16.94 -0.94
C THR A 309 14.02 16.41 -1.57
N LEU A 310 13.71 15.14 -1.33
CA LEU A 310 12.56 14.44 -1.91
C LEU A 310 11.55 14.09 -0.83
N ARG A 311 10.25 14.04 -1.19
CA ARG A 311 9.20 13.57 -0.27
C ARG A 311 9.39 12.09 0.01
N GLY A 312 9.18 11.68 1.26
CA GLY A 312 9.35 10.27 1.67
C GLY A 312 8.43 9.31 0.91
N ALA A 313 7.21 9.74 0.56
CA ALA A 313 6.29 8.97 -0.29
C ALA A 313 6.85 8.73 -1.71
N THR A 314 7.47 9.75 -2.31
CA THR A 314 8.12 9.62 -3.62
C THR A 314 9.28 8.63 -3.55
N VAL A 315 10.08 8.68 -2.49
CA VAL A 315 11.19 7.72 -2.27
C VAL A 315 10.67 6.30 -2.09
N ALA A 316 9.66 6.10 -1.23
CA ALA A 316 9.06 4.79 -1.00
C ALA A 316 8.51 4.19 -2.31
N SER A 317 7.78 4.98 -3.09
CA SER A 317 7.24 4.55 -4.38
C SER A 317 8.34 4.20 -5.39
N ALA A 318 9.36 5.06 -5.52
CA ALA A 318 10.45 4.86 -6.49
C ALA A 318 11.32 3.64 -6.19
N LEU A 319 11.43 3.26 -4.91
CA LEU A 319 12.20 2.11 -4.46
C LEU A 319 11.35 0.87 -4.17
N GLY A 320 10.04 0.91 -4.41
CA GLY A 320 9.13 -0.21 -4.14
C GLY A 320 9.04 -0.59 -2.65
N LEU A 321 9.21 0.37 -1.75
CA LEU A 321 9.15 0.12 -0.31
C LEU A 321 7.70 -0.09 0.14
N ARG A 322 7.52 -0.88 1.21
CA ARG A 322 6.18 -1.19 1.75
C ARG A 322 5.46 0.02 2.33
N SER A 323 6.19 0.98 2.89
CA SER A 323 5.61 2.18 3.48
C SER A 323 6.61 3.33 3.55
N THR A 324 6.14 4.50 4.00
CA THR A 324 6.99 5.63 4.36
C THR A 324 7.61 5.48 5.75
N TRP A 325 7.35 4.38 6.47
CA TRP A 325 8.04 4.09 7.73
C TRP A 325 9.36 3.38 7.47
N PHE A 326 10.38 4.14 7.10
CA PHE A 326 11.73 3.61 6.94
C PHE A 326 12.78 4.48 7.62
N SER A 327 13.96 3.90 7.82
CA SER A 327 15.22 4.59 8.10
C SER A 327 16.20 4.30 6.98
N VAL A 328 17.23 5.14 6.86
CA VAL A 328 18.33 4.92 5.92
C VAL A 328 19.60 4.66 6.72
N GLY A 329 20.17 3.48 6.48
CA GLY A 329 21.54 3.18 6.81
C GLY A 329 22.47 3.58 5.67
N VAL A 330 23.67 4.07 5.99
CA VAL A 330 24.69 4.45 5.02
C VAL A 330 25.95 3.64 5.28
N LEU A 331 26.41 2.96 4.24
CA LEU A 331 27.71 2.29 4.19
C LEU A 331 28.47 2.87 2.99
N SER A 332 29.57 3.55 3.26
CA SER A 332 30.43 4.11 2.21
C SER A 332 31.88 3.82 2.55
N LEU A 333 32.61 3.27 1.58
CA LEU A 333 34.06 3.14 1.62
C LEU A 333 34.63 3.82 0.38
N GLN A 334 35.62 4.67 0.58
CA GLN A 334 36.25 5.47 -0.46
C GLN A 334 37.75 5.16 -0.54
N PRO A 335 38.30 5.02 -1.76
CA PRO A 335 39.74 4.99 -1.95
C PRO A 335 40.37 6.33 -1.57
N PRO A 336 41.70 6.37 -1.38
CA PRO A 336 42.44 7.63 -1.46
C PRO A 336 42.11 8.36 -2.78
N SER A 337 42.13 9.69 -2.75
CA SER A 337 41.98 10.53 -3.94
C SER A 337 43.21 11.45 -4.06
N PRO A 338 44.00 11.35 -5.15
CA PRO A 338 43.88 10.38 -6.26
C PRO A 338 44.11 8.93 -5.80
N ASN A 339 43.66 7.95 -6.60
CA ASN A 339 43.86 6.51 -6.33
C ASN A 339 44.91 5.88 -7.28
N PRO A 340 46.20 6.30 -7.20
CA PRO A 340 47.25 5.74 -8.04
C PRO A 340 47.64 4.33 -7.60
N ALA A 341 48.38 3.62 -8.46
CA ALA A 341 49.04 2.38 -8.05
C ALA A 341 50.20 2.70 -7.09
N VAL A 342 50.26 1.99 -5.97
CA VAL A 342 51.26 2.20 -4.91
C VAL A 342 52.37 1.15 -4.95
N HIS A 343 53.54 1.46 -4.39
CA HIS A 343 54.56 0.44 -4.15
C HIS A 343 54.10 -0.58 -3.09
N SER A 344 54.69 -1.77 -3.13
CA SER A 344 54.37 -2.85 -2.19
C SER A 344 54.64 -2.41 -0.74
N GLY A 345 53.65 -2.59 0.14
CA GLY A 345 53.77 -2.25 1.56
C GLY A 345 53.58 -0.76 1.89
N THR A 346 53.36 0.11 0.90
CA THR A 346 53.04 1.52 1.12
C THR A 346 51.75 1.66 1.94
N ARG A 347 51.78 2.53 2.96
CA ARG A 347 50.59 2.84 3.77
C ARG A 347 49.58 3.62 2.93
N VAL A 348 48.37 3.10 2.83
CA VAL A 348 47.23 3.74 2.15
C VAL A 348 46.11 3.92 3.17
N THR A 349 45.53 5.11 3.23
CA THR A 349 44.37 5.39 4.08
C THR A 349 43.10 5.38 3.24
N LEU A 350 42.20 4.47 3.59
CA LEU A 350 40.81 4.46 3.13
C LEU A 350 39.97 5.31 4.08
N THR A 351 38.96 5.98 3.54
CA THR A 351 38.00 6.74 4.35
C THR A 351 36.60 6.20 4.13
N GLY A 352 35.72 6.36 5.10
CA GLY A 352 34.37 5.86 4.97
C GLY A 352 33.42 6.42 6.01
N VAL A 353 32.14 6.12 5.81
CA VAL A 353 31.06 6.47 6.73
C VAL A 353 30.19 5.24 6.94
N VAL A 354 29.94 4.93 8.21
CA VAL A 354 28.91 3.98 8.64
C VAL A 354 27.89 4.74 9.47
N ARG A 355 26.61 4.73 9.09
CA ARG A 355 25.55 5.40 9.88
C ARG A 355 24.28 4.57 9.83
N GLY A 356 23.62 4.38 10.97
CA GLY A 356 22.34 3.67 11.02
C GLY A 356 22.41 2.19 10.62
N VAL A 357 23.60 1.59 10.66
CA VAL A 357 23.86 0.17 10.42
C VAL A 357 24.81 -0.34 11.51
N SER A 358 24.48 -1.47 12.11
CA SER A 358 25.28 -2.15 13.14
C SER A 358 26.01 -3.36 12.58
N GLY A 359 26.98 -3.90 13.34
CA GLY A 359 27.67 -5.14 12.95
C GLY A 359 28.54 -5.02 11.70
N VAL A 360 28.98 -3.81 11.36
CA VAL A 360 29.78 -3.55 10.15
C VAL A 360 31.23 -3.92 10.39
N VAL A 361 31.81 -4.65 9.44
CA VAL A 361 33.22 -5.04 9.44
C VAL A 361 33.91 -4.57 8.16
N VAL A 362 35.22 -4.32 8.23
CA VAL A 362 36.08 -4.21 7.06
C VAL A 362 36.54 -5.61 6.68
N GLN A 363 36.38 -5.96 5.42
CA GLN A 363 36.95 -7.17 4.84
C GLN A 363 37.99 -6.83 3.75
N SER A 364 38.93 -7.75 3.51
CA SER A 364 39.86 -7.67 2.38
C SER A 364 39.90 -8.94 1.55
N SER A 365 40.20 -8.81 0.27
CA SER A 365 40.52 -9.91 -0.65
C SER A 365 41.81 -9.56 -1.39
N ALA A 366 42.87 -10.31 -1.10
CA ALA A 366 44.17 -10.13 -1.73
C ALA A 366 44.26 -10.98 -3.00
N ALA A 367 44.70 -10.38 -4.12
CA ALA A 367 44.85 -11.06 -5.41
C ALA A 367 43.60 -11.83 -5.90
N GLY A 368 42.40 -11.43 -5.47
CA GLY A 368 41.14 -12.10 -5.83
C GLY A 368 40.82 -13.36 -5.00
N GLY A 369 41.55 -13.61 -3.90
CA GLY A 369 41.27 -14.70 -2.98
C GLY A 369 40.02 -14.49 -2.12
N ALA A 370 39.82 -15.38 -1.14
CA ALA A 370 38.69 -15.30 -0.22
C ALA A 370 38.68 -14.00 0.61
N TRP A 371 37.48 -13.55 0.99
CA TRP A 371 37.30 -12.39 1.86
C TRP A 371 37.67 -12.74 3.30
N THR A 372 38.55 -11.94 3.90
CA THR A 372 38.96 -12.05 5.30
C THR A 372 38.52 -10.83 6.07
N GLN A 373 37.95 -11.04 7.27
CA GLN A 373 37.61 -9.94 8.18
C GLN A 373 38.87 -9.35 8.78
N LEU A 374 38.98 -8.02 8.74
CA LEU A 374 40.10 -7.28 9.32
C LEU A 374 39.75 -6.67 10.67
N ARG A 375 38.59 -6.02 10.78
CA ARG A 375 38.13 -5.36 12.01
C ARG A 375 36.67 -4.96 11.95
N SER A 376 36.07 -4.76 13.12
CA SER A 376 34.77 -4.08 13.25
C SER A 376 34.91 -2.56 13.06
N VAL A 377 33.82 -1.94 12.61
CA VAL A 377 33.69 -0.50 12.38
C VAL A 377 32.63 0.06 13.33
N VAL A 378 33.00 1.11 14.06
CA VAL A 378 32.07 1.87 14.90
C VAL A 378 31.31 2.85 14.00
N PRO A 379 29.99 3.03 14.16
CA PRO A 379 29.23 4.03 13.42
C PRO A 379 29.84 5.44 13.56
N GLY A 380 29.99 6.12 12.43
CA GLY A 380 30.63 7.42 12.30
C GLY A 380 31.44 7.51 11.00
N ALA A 381 32.08 8.67 10.81
CA ALA A 381 33.16 8.78 9.85
C ALA A 381 34.39 8.05 10.40
N PHE A 382 35.08 7.31 9.56
CA PHE A 382 36.29 6.58 9.96
C PHE A 382 37.38 6.64 8.90
N HIS A 383 38.61 6.44 9.37
CA HIS A 383 39.80 6.29 8.55
C HIS A 383 40.41 4.93 8.84
N PHE A 384 40.86 4.23 7.81
CA PHE A 384 41.41 2.90 7.92
C PHE A 384 42.67 2.78 7.07
N SER A 385 43.83 2.65 7.72
CA SER A 385 45.11 2.51 7.03
C SER A 385 45.48 1.05 6.79
N VAL A 386 45.93 0.74 5.58
CA VAL A 386 46.37 -0.58 5.13
C VAL A 386 47.75 -0.50 4.48
N LYS A 387 48.46 -1.63 4.40
CA LYS A 387 49.76 -1.77 3.72
C LYS A 387 49.72 -2.95 2.73
N PRO A 388 49.02 -2.85 1.60
CA PRO A 388 48.89 -3.96 0.67
C PRO A 388 50.23 -4.32 0.04
N LYS A 389 50.61 -5.61 0.08
CA LYS A 389 51.79 -6.14 -0.61
C LYS A 389 51.51 -6.58 -2.05
N VAL A 390 50.25 -6.89 -2.32
CA VAL A 390 49.71 -7.23 -3.65
C VAL A 390 48.45 -6.41 -3.87
N THR A 391 47.99 -6.31 -5.12
CA THR A 391 46.72 -5.65 -5.42
C THR A 391 45.60 -6.28 -4.59
N THR A 392 44.96 -5.45 -3.76
CA THR A 392 44.01 -5.91 -2.73
C THR A 392 42.72 -5.11 -2.84
N GLN A 393 41.60 -5.80 -2.68
CA GLN A 393 40.28 -5.19 -2.58
C GLN A 393 39.85 -5.10 -1.12
N TYR A 394 39.15 -4.03 -0.78
CA TYR A 394 38.62 -3.77 0.56
C TYR A 394 37.14 -3.42 0.46
N ARG A 395 36.32 -3.90 1.39
CA ARG A 395 34.89 -3.54 1.46
C ARG A 395 34.41 -3.43 2.89
N LEU A 396 33.31 -2.71 3.07
CA LEU A 396 32.47 -2.81 4.26
C LEU A 396 31.43 -3.90 4.05
N ALA A 397 31.22 -4.72 5.06
CA ALA A 397 30.23 -5.79 5.05
C ALA A 397 29.45 -5.84 6.38
N THR A 398 28.19 -6.24 6.31
CA THR A 398 27.41 -6.77 7.43
C THR A 398 27.40 -8.30 7.32
N ALA A 399 26.61 -8.98 8.16
CA ALA A 399 26.37 -10.41 8.02
C ALA A 399 25.69 -10.76 6.69
N ASP A 400 24.81 -9.88 6.20
CA ASP A 400 23.89 -10.18 5.09
C ASP A 400 24.28 -9.50 3.77
N ASP A 401 25.13 -8.46 3.78
CA ASP A 401 25.45 -7.68 2.57
C ASP A 401 26.83 -7.02 2.64
N ALA A 402 27.33 -6.53 1.51
CA ALA A 402 28.57 -5.77 1.44
C ALA A 402 28.54 -4.68 0.34
N VAL A 403 29.23 -3.57 0.61
CA VAL A 403 29.40 -2.51 -0.40
C VAL A 403 30.33 -2.96 -1.53
N ALA A 404 30.22 -2.28 -2.67
CA ALA A 404 31.16 -2.47 -3.76
C ALA A 404 32.62 -2.28 -3.29
N PRO A 405 33.53 -3.19 -3.64
CA PRO A 405 34.87 -3.15 -3.12
C PRO A 405 35.70 -2.01 -3.72
N VAL A 406 36.51 -1.40 -2.87
CA VAL A 406 37.56 -0.45 -3.25
C VAL A 406 38.83 -1.23 -3.56
N ARG A 407 39.37 -1.05 -4.78
CA ARG A 407 40.61 -1.69 -5.21
C ARG A 407 41.80 -0.76 -5.01
N ILE A 408 42.82 -1.25 -4.28
CA ILE A 408 44.13 -0.61 -4.17
C ILE A 408 45.13 -1.41 -5.01
N ARG A 409 45.64 -0.76 -6.07
CA ARG A 409 46.58 -1.37 -7.02
C ARG A 409 47.99 -1.27 -6.45
N VAL A 410 48.72 -2.39 -6.49
CA VAL A 410 50.15 -2.43 -6.18
C VAL A 410 50.91 -2.58 -7.49
N GLN A 411 51.94 -1.76 -7.70
CA GLN A 411 52.78 -1.81 -8.90
C GLN A 411 53.45 -3.20 -9.02
N ALA A 412 53.56 -3.71 -10.25
CA ALA A 412 54.35 -4.90 -10.50
C ALA A 412 55.81 -4.62 -10.12
N ALA A 413 56.48 -5.58 -9.48
CA ALA A 413 57.91 -5.45 -9.21
C ALA A 413 58.62 -5.26 -10.55
N THR A 414 59.26 -4.11 -10.74
CA THR A 414 60.17 -3.91 -11.86
C THR A 414 61.36 -4.82 -11.59
N VAL A 415 61.41 -5.97 -12.26
CA VAL A 415 62.61 -6.81 -12.29
C VAL A 415 63.67 -5.95 -12.97
N LYS A 416 64.65 -5.49 -12.19
CA LYS A 416 65.85 -4.83 -12.71
C LYS A 416 66.90 -5.88 -12.99
#